data_AF-A0A7J2SNJ7-F1
#
_entry.id   AF-A0A7J2SNJ7-F1
#
_cell.length_a   1.000
_cell.length_b   1.000
_cell.length_c   1.000
_cell.angle_alpha   90.00
_cell.angle_beta   90.00
_cell.angle_gamma   90.00
#
_symmetry.space_group_name_H-M   'P 1'
#
loop_
_entity.id
_entity.type
_entity.pdbx_description
1 polymer ?
#
loop_
_entity_poly.entity_id
_entity_poly.type
_entity_poly.pdbx_seq_one_letter_code
_entity_poly.pdbx_strand_id
1 'polypeptide(L)'
;IGDGNNGVGIVASGVSVTHGLEAIGLLNLEADVLKLGFTHPLPKKMCEDFLKKHRTVIVVEELEPVLEKQLKEIAFDASIDVEVYGKTTGHFSRLYEYTPDIVIEQFAKILGLKNPLLNTKPSSISLPSRPPVMCPGCPHRATYYAVKKAAPEDIIYPTDIGCYTLGKAPPLEVADILLCMGSNAGVACGLAKATDQKTISFMGDSTFFHAALPAIVDAVHHNHNCVITVLDNRTTAMTGHQPHPGTSFDGMGNPAKALLVEDVVRGLGVEHIEVVDPRNLEETTEAFKRALDFNGPSVVVSKSPCILLELRDKREKGEPVSLYCVDQELCKRCNICISKFGCPAFYFADDESVHINEELCNGCGVCVQVCPFNAIKKDKEVML
;
A
#
# COMPACT_ATOMS: atom_id res chain seq x y z
N ILE A 1 8.33 -34.98 20.91
CA ILE A 1 9.29 -35.49 21.91
C ILE A 1 9.60 -34.29 22.80
N GLY A 2 9.16 -34.33 24.06
CA GLY A 2 9.32 -33.23 25.01
C GLY A 2 8.25 -33.23 26.12
N ASP A 3 8.20 -34.27 26.95
CA ASP A 3 7.41 -34.30 28.20
C ASP A 3 8.16 -33.54 29.32
N GLY A 4 8.54 -32.29 29.03
CA GLY A 4 9.76 -31.71 29.62
C GLY A 4 9.65 -30.38 30.38
N ASN A 5 8.57 -29.58 30.31
CA ASN A 5 8.41 -28.41 31.20
C ASN A 5 7.04 -27.73 31.04
N ASN A 6 6.23 -27.72 32.10
CA ASN A 6 5.03 -26.88 32.31
C ASN A 6 3.91 -26.86 31.25
N GLY A 7 3.99 -27.64 30.16
CA GLY A 7 2.92 -27.74 29.16
C GLY A 7 2.59 -26.39 28.53
N VAL A 8 3.61 -25.67 28.03
CA VAL A 8 3.44 -24.38 27.34
C VAL A 8 3.25 -24.60 25.85
N GLY A 9 2.12 -24.13 25.32
CA GLY A 9 1.80 -24.13 23.90
C GLY A 9 1.76 -22.72 23.34
N ILE A 10 2.22 -22.52 22.11
CA ILE A 10 2.16 -21.23 21.41
C ILE A 10 1.29 -21.41 20.17
N VAL A 11 0.29 -20.54 20.01
CA VAL A 11 -0.56 -20.54 18.81
C VAL A 11 -0.37 -19.22 18.07
N ALA A 12 -0.04 -19.31 16.78
CA ALA A 12 0.20 -18.14 15.95
C ALA A 12 -0.10 -18.42 14.47
N SER A 13 -0.33 -17.35 13.71
CA SER A 13 -0.48 -17.38 12.24
C SER A 13 0.34 -16.27 11.58
N GLY A 14 0.73 -16.46 10.32
CA GLY A 14 1.47 -15.45 9.56
C GLY A 14 2.81 -15.07 10.20
N VAL A 15 3.12 -13.77 10.21
CA VAL A 15 4.38 -13.22 10.75
C VAL A 15 4.51 -13.40 12.27
N SER A 16 3.39 -13.49 13.00
CA SER A 16 3.42 -13.69 14.45
C SER A 16 4.11 -15.00 14.86
N VAL A 17 4.15 -15.99 13.96
CA VAL A 17 4.87 -17.25 14.19
C VAL A 17 6.37 -17.02 14.33
N THR A 18 6.96 -16.13 13.51
CA THR A 18 8.40 -15.87 13.57
C THR A 18 8.77 -15.15 14.87
N HIS A 19 7.95 -14.20 15.33
CA HIS A 19 8.16 -13.56 16.63
C HIS A 19 8.06 -14.55 17.79
N GLY A 20 7.09 -15.48 17.74
CA GLY A 20 6.96 -16.55 18.73
C GLY A 20 8.19 -17.47 18.76
N LEU A 21 8.66 -17.93 17.61
CA LEU A 21 9.86 -18.78 17.51
C LEU A 21 11.12 -18.09 18.00
N GLU A 22 11.30 -16.80 17.68
CA GLU A 22 12.43 -16.00 18.17
C GLU A 22 12.38 -15.83 19.69
N ALA A 23 11.19 -15.60 20.25
CA ALA A 23 11.00 -15.53 21.69
C ALA A 23 11.30 -16.87 22.39
N ILE A 24 10.90 -18.00 21.81
CA ILE A 24 11.26 -19.34 22.30
C ILE A 24 12.77 -19.50 22.38
N GLY A 25 13.47 -19.16 21.28
CA GLY A 25 14.92 -19.30 21.19
C GLY A 25 15.67 -18.42 22.20
N LEU A 26 15.31 -17.13 22.28
CA LEU A 26 16.00 -16.18 23.15
C LEU A 26 15.74 -16.40 24.64
N LEU A 27 14.58 -16.96 25.00
CA LEU A 27 14.23 -17.31 26.38
C LEU A 27 14.65 -18.74 26.74
N ASN A 28 15.26 -19.51 25.82
CA ASN A 28 15.56 -20.93 25.97
C ASN A 28 14.35 -21.74 26.46
N LEU A 29 13.19 -21.49 25.85
CA LEU A 29 11.94 -22.14 26.19
C LEU A 29 11.80 -23.50 25.50
N GLU A 30 11.27 -24.48 26.21
CA GLU A 30 10.68 -25.68 25.61
C GLU A 30 9.17 -25.45 25.47
N ALA A 31 8.69 -25.27 24.24
CA ALA A 31 7.27 -25.03 23.95
C ALA A 31 6.87 -25.65 22.60
N ASP A 32 5.67 -26.23 22.55
CA ASP A 32 5.10 -26.66 21.27
C ASP A 32 4.48 -25.47 20.52
N VAL A 33 4.59 -25.46 19.20
CA VAL A 33 4.06 -24.38 18.35
C VAL A 33 3.00 -24.91 17.40
N LEU A 34 1.78 -24.40 17.53
CA LEU A 34 0.71 -24.57 16.57
C LEU A 34 0.72 -23.40 15.58
N LYS A 35 1.34 -23.64 14.42
CA LYS A 35 1.29 -22.72 13.27
C LYS A 35 0.01 -22.95 12.47
N LEU A 36 -0.86 -21.96 12.45
CA LEU A 36 -2.08 -21.99 11.63
C LEU A 36 -1.84 -21.32 10.27
N GLY A 37 -2.00 -22.09 9.19
CA GLY A 37 -1.93 -21.57 7.81
C GLY A 37 -3.23 -20.95 7.32
N PHE A 38 -4.36 -21.47 7.80
CA PHE A 38 -5.70 -20.92 7.60
C PHE A 38 -6.36 -20.74 8.96
N THR A 39 -6.90 -19.55 9.21
CA THR A 39 -7.49 -19.16 10.49
C THR A 39 -9.01 -19.02 10.42
N HIS A 40 -9.59 -19.06 9.22
CA HIS A 40 -11.03 -19.05 9.02
C HIS A 40 -11.43 -19.93 7.82
N PRO A 41 -12.22 -21.00 8.03
CA PRO A 41 -12.61 -21.56 9.32
C PRO A 41 -11.41 -22.16 10.09
N LEU A 42 -11.45 -22.07 11.42
CA LEU A 42 -10.40 -22.60 12.29
C LEU A 42 -10.48 -24.15 12.37
N PRO A 43 -9.37 -24.90 12.31
CA PRO A 43 -9.39 -26.37 12.38
C PRO A 43 -9.69 -26.86 13.81
N LYS A 44 -10.98 -26.88 14.19
CA LYS A 44 -11.45 -27.11 15.58
C LYS A 44 -10.77 -28.30 16.27
N LYS A 45 -10.73 -29.48 15.63
CA LYS A 45 -10.16 -30.68 16.24
C LYS A 45 -8.66 -30.58 16.49
N MET A 46 -7.91 -29.97 15.57
CA MET A 46 -6.48 -29.73 15.73
C MET A 46 -6.21 -28.78 16.90
N CYS A 47 -7.00 -27.71 17.01
CA CYS A 47 -6.92 -26.78 18.13
C CYS A 47 -7.28 -27.46 19.45
N GLU A 48 -8.36 -28.24 19.50
CA GLU A 48 -8.78 -28.98 20.69
C GLU A 48 -7.69 -29.96 21.18
N ASP A 49 -7.12 -30.75 20.25
CA ASP A 49 -6.05 -31.70 20.55
C ASP A 49 -4.77 -30.99 21.02
N PHE A 50 -4.51 -29.77 20.53
CA PHE A 50 -3.41 -28.94 20.98
C PHE A 50 -3.68 -28.39 22.39
N LEU A 51 -4.85 -27.81 22.63
CA LEU A 51 -5.23 -27.24 23.94
C LEU A 51 -5.17 -28.30 25.05
N LYS A 52 -5.63 -29.54 24.80
CA LYS A 52 -5.58 -30.65 25.76
C LYS A 52 -4.20 -31.05 26.25
N LYS A 53 -3.14 -30.75 25.48
CA LYS A 53 -1.76 -31.13 25.80
C LYS A 53 -1.04 -30.09 26.67
N HIS A 54 -1.64 -28.91 26.84
CA HIS A 54 -0.98 -27.75 27.41
C HIS A 54 -1.76 -27.22 28.60
N ARG A 55 -1.04 -26.87 29.67
CA ARG A 55 -1.61 -26.13 30.80
C ARG A 55 -1.72 -24.65 30.47
N THR A 56 -0.78 -24.14 29.69
CA THR A 56 -0.67 -22.72 29.36
C THR A 56 -0.54 -22.56 27.86
N VAL A 57 -1.39 -21.73 27.27
CA VAL A 57 -1.33 -21.41 25.84
C VAL A 57 -1.20 -19.92 25.65
N ILE A 58 -0.17 -19.51 24.92
CA ILE A 58 0.08 -18.11 24.58
C ILE A 58 -0.28 -17.90 23.11
N VAL A 59 -1.25 -17.02 22.86
CA VAL A 59 -1.70 -16.69 21.50
C VAL A 59 -0.98 -15.44 21.03
N VAL A 60 -0.14 -15.60 20.00
CA VAL A 60 0.56 -14.50 19.35
C VAL A 60 -0.14 -14.22 18.03
N GLU A 61 -0.99 -13.20 18.04
CA GLU A 61 -1.71 -12.70 16.86
C GLU A 61 -1.71 -11.17 16.87
N GLU A 62 -1.68 -10.54 15.70
CA GLU A 62 -1.74 -9.08 15.56
C GLU A 62 -3.18 -8.58 15.44
N LEU A 63 -3.39 -7.26 15.57
CA LEU A 63 -4.70 -6.59 15.47
C LEU A 63 -5.77 -7.10 16.46
N GLU A 64 -6.85 -7.72 16.00
CA GLU A 64 -7.94 -8.16 16.85
C GLU A 64 -7.71 -9.59 17.39
N PRO A 65 -8.19 -9.92 18.61
CA PRO A 65 -8.00 -11.24 19.21
C PRO A 65 -8.97 -12.27 18.64
N VAL A 66 -8.89 -12.56 17.33
CA VAL A 66 -9.81 -13.49 16.66
C VAL A 66 -9.45 -14.92 17.02
N LEU A 67 -8.17 -15.29 16.91
CA LEU A 67 -7.68 -16.63 17.25
C LEU A 67 -7.82 -16.92 18.74
N GLU A 68 -7.44 -15.96 19.59
CA GLU A 68 -7.54 -16.10 21.04
C GLU A 68 -8.98 -16.36 21.47
N LYS A 69 -9.94 -15.59 20.94
CA LYS A 69 -11.36 -15.77 21.26
C LYS A 69 -11.86 -17.13 20.80
N GLN A 70 -11.57 -17.54 19.57
CA GLN A 70 -11.99 -18.84 19.06
C GLN A 70 -11.36 -20.01 19.82
N LEU A 71 -10.09 -19.91 20.24
CA LEU A 71 -9.44 -20.93 21.06
C LEU A 71 -10.07 -21.02 22.45
N LYS A 72 -10.42 -19.88 23.06
CA LYS A 72 -11.16 -19.85 24.34
C LYS A 72 -12.55 -20.46 24.21
N GLU A 73 -13.27 -20.18 23.13
CA GLU A 73 -14.56 -20.81 22.81
C GLU A 73 -14.41 -22.33 22.67
N ILE A 74 -13.40 -22.81 21.94
CA ILE A 74 -13.12 -24.25 21.80
C ILE A 74 -12.79 -24.88 23.16
N ALA A 75 -11.95 -24.25 23.97
CA ALA A 75 -11.59 -24.72 25.30
C ALA A 75 -12.83 -24.85 26.19
N PHE A 76 -13.71 -23.84 26.16
CA PHE A 76 -14.96 -23.82 26.92
C PHE A 76 -15.91 -24.94 26.47
N ASP A 77 -16.21 -25.03 25.16
CA ASP A 77 -17.09 -26.06 24.59
C ASP A 77 -16.62 -27.48 24.94
N ALA A 78 -15.31 -27.72 24.86
CA ALA A 78 -14.70 -29.02 25.10
C ALA A 78 -14.38 -29.28 26.58
N SER A 79 -14.71 -28.35 27.48
CA SER A 79 -14.40 -28.42 28.93
C SER A 79 -12.92 -28.70 29.20
N ILE A 80 -12.02 -28.02 28.47
CA ILE A 80 -10.57 -28.14 28.61
C ILE A 80 -10.09 -27.11 29.64
N ASP A 81 -9.41 -27.59 30.69
CA ASP A 81 -8.77 -26.75 31.70
C ASP A 81 -7.40 -26.27 31.19
N VAL A 82 -7.37 -25.07 30.59
CA VAL A 82 -6.17 -24.46 30.00
C VAL A 82 -6.18 -22.95 30.22
N GLU A 83 -5.04 -22.39 30.63
CA GLU A 83 -4.86 -20.95 30.74
C GLU A 83 -4.46 -20.37 29.38
N VAL A 84 -5.33 -19.56 28.78
CA VAL A 84 -5.08 -18.93 27.48
C VAL A 84 -4.74 -17.44 27.67
N TYR A 85 -3.48 -17.09 27.38
CA TYR A 85 -2.94 -15.73 27.44
C TYR A 85 -2.89 -15.10 26.04
N GLY A 86 -3.21 -13.81 25.96
CA GLY A 86 -3.29 -13.08 24.71
C GLY A 86 -3.61 -11.61 24.94
N LYS A 87 -4.38 -11.01 24.04
CA LYS A 87 -4.83 -9.62 24.17
C LYS A 87 -5.94 -9.47 25.21
N THR A 88 -6.87 -10.43 25.31
CA THR A 88 -7.99 -10.32 26.25
C THR A 88 -7.55 -10.48 27.71
N THR A 89 -6.37 -11.03 27.96
CA THR A 89 -5.74 -11.06 29.29
C THR A 89 -4.84 -9.85 29.57
N GLY A 90 -4.77 -8.87 28.65
CA GLY A 90 -4.01 -7.63 28.83
C GLY A 90 -2.50 -7.74 28.61
N HIS A 91 -1.99 -8.89 28.16
CA HIS A 91 -0.56 -9.07 27.91
C HIS A 91 -0.15 -8.46 26.57
N PHE A 92 -1.01 -8.61 25.56
CA PHE A 92 -0.73 -8.14 24.22
C PHE A 92 -1.62 -6.96 23.80
N SER A 93 -1.03 -5.99 23.09
CA SER A 93 -1.72 -4.81 22.58
C SER A 93 -2.59 -5.15 21.35
N ARG A 94 -3.74 -4.49 21.23
CA ARG A 94 -4.54 -4.46 19.98
C ARG A 94 -4.02 -3.45 18.96
N LEU A 95 -3.11 -2.58 19.40
CA LEU A 95 -2.56 -1.47 18.63
C LEU A 95 -1.15 -1.81 18.16
N TYR A 96 -0.82 -1.29 16.98
CA TYR A 96 0.49 -1.39 16.33
C TYR A 96 0.89 -2.81 15.92
N GLU A 97 2.01 -2.90 15.21
CA GLU A 97 2.65 -4.15 14.78
C GLU A 97 3.47 -4.72 15.93
N TYR A 98 3.58 -6.05 15.97
CA TYR A 98 4.43 -6.69 16.95
C TYR A 98 5.88 -6.66 16.49
N THR A 99 6.77 -6.51 17.46
CA THR A 99 8.20 -6.75 17.30
C THR A 99 8.60 -7.96 18.14
N PRO A 100 9.74 -8.59 17.85
CA PRO A 100 10.30 -9.63 18.72
C PRO A 100 10.38 -9.17 20.18
N ASP A 101 10.80 -7.92 20.43
CA ASP A 101 10.93 -7.33 21.76
C ASP A 101 9.61 -7.39 22.55
N ILE A 102 8.48 -7.03 21.91
CA ILE A 102 7.15 -7.10 22.52
C ILE A 102 6.83 -8.54 22.91
N VAL A 103 7.00 -9.49 21.98
CA VAL A 103 6.63 -10.89 22.23
C VAL A 103 7.51 -11.52 23.32
N ILE A 104 8.82 -11.26 23.31
CA ILE A 104 9.77 -11.72 24.32
C ILE A 104 9.42 -11.16 25.70
N GLU A 105 9.10 -9.86 25.78
CA GLU A 105 8.71 -9.23 27.03
C GLU A 105 7.46 -9.88 27.62
N GLN A 106 6.44 -10.15 26.79
CA GLN A 106 5.21 -10.78 27.27
C GLN A 106 5.39 -12.24 27.64
N PHE A 107 6.16 -13.01 26.88
CA PHE A 107 6.50 -14.39 27.25
C PHE A 107 7.23 -14.43 28.59
N ALA A 108 8.20 -13.53 28.79
CA ALA A 108 8.92 -13.42 30.05
C ALA A 108 7.99 -13.07 31.23
N LYS A 109 7.04 -12.16 31.03
CA LYS A 109 6.03 -11.81 32.06
C LYS A 109 5.09 -12.98 32.37
N ILE A 110 4.50 -13.61 31.35
CA ILE A 110 3.54 -14.71 31.49
C ILE A 110 4.19 -15.90 32.21
N LEU A 111 5.43 -16.22 31.84
CA LEU A 111 6.13 -17.41 32.33
C LEU A 111 7.03 -17.14 33.54
N GLY A 112 7.09 -15.89 34.05
CA GLY A 112 7.94 -15.51 35.18
C GLY A 112 9.44 -15.63 34.91
N LEU A 113 9.86 -15.40 33.67
CA LEU A 113 11.25 -15.52 33.23
C LEU A 113 11.96 -14.17 33.18
N LYS A 114 13.29 -14.21 33.16
CA LYS A 114 14.11 -13.02 32.96
C LYS A 114 14.14 -12.66 31.47
N ASN A 115 13.68 -11.45 31.14
CA ASN A 115 13.77 -10.93 29.76
C ASN A 115 15.25 -10.56 29.44
N PRO A 116 15.87 -11.17 28.41
CA PRO A 116 17.26 -10.89 28.03
C PRO A 116 17.47 -9.52 27.36
N LEU A 117 16.41 -8.85 26.91
CA LEU A 117 16.48 -7.61 26.11
C LEU A 117 16.32 -6.32 26.92
N LEU A 118 16.00 -6.37 28.21
CA LEU A 118 15.67 -5.19 29.03
C LEU A 118 16.78 -4.11 29.13
N ASN A 119 18.00 -4.40 28.68
CA ASN A 119 19.16 -3.50 28.78
C ASN A 119 19.75 -3.07 27.43
N THR A 120 19.04 -3.25 26.31
CA THR A 120 19.52 -2.76 25.02
C THR A 120 19.49 -1.23 25.00
N LYS A 121 20.67 -0.60 24.83
CA LYS A 121 20.75 0.86 24.69
C LYS A 121 20.35 1.24 23.27
N PRO A 122 19.52 2.28 23.07
CA PRO A 122 19.27 2.83 21.75
C PRO A 122 20.59 3.21 21.07
N SER A 123 20.71 2.90 19.79
CA SER A 123 21.88 3.31 19.00
C SER A 123 21.93 4.84 18.90
N SER A 124 23.12 5.42 19.01
CA SER A 124 23.35 6.85 18.76
C SER A 124 23.49 7.19 17.28
N ILE A 125 23.43 6.17 16.40
CA ILE A 125 23.56 6.35 14.95
C ILE A 125 22.26 6.95 14.41
N SER A 126 22.36 8.13 13.80
CA SER A 126 21.25 8.68 13.02
C SER A 126 21.08 7.87 11.74
N LEU A 127 19.93 7.22 11.60
CA LEU A 127 19.60 6.44 10.40
C LEU A 127 19.00 7.37 9.33
N PRO A 128 19.36 7.20 8.06
CA PRO A 128 18.74 7.96 6.98
C PRO A 128 17.25 7.62 6.87
N SER A 129 16.42 8.63 6.60
CA SER A 129 15.00 8.42 6.34
C SER A 129 14.80 7.58 5.08
N ARG A 130 13.91 6.59 5.14
CA ARG A 130 13.53 5.73 4.00
C ARG A 130 12.02 5.82 3.81
N PRO A 131 11.50 6.97 3.35
CA PRO A 131 10.07 7.08 3.10
C PRO A 131 9.66 6.08 2.01
N PRO A 132 8.44 5.50 2.10
CA PRO A 132 7.97 4.61 1.06
C PRO A 132 7.75 5.43 -0.23
N VAL A 133 8.22 4.89 -1.36
CA VAL A 133 8.20 5.59 -2.66
C VAL A 133 7.62 4.69 -3.75
N MET A 134 6.94 5.31 -4.72
CA MET A 134 6.51 4.61 -5.93
C MET A 134 7.71 4.17 -6.77
N CYS A 135 7.57 3.05 -7.49
CA CYS A 135 8.60 2.53 -8.40
C CYS A 135 9.08 3.59 -9.39
N PRO A 136 10.36 3.56 -9.82
CA PRO A 136 10.82 4.35 -10.96
C PRO A 136 9.91 4.15 -12.17
N GLY A 137 9.48 5.26 -12.78
CA GLY A 137 8.56 5.23 -13.92
C GLY A 137 7.10 4.87 -13.61
N CYS A 138 6.69 4.82 -12.34
CA CYS A 138 5.28 4.66 -11.98
C CYS A 138 4.41 5.78 -12.62
N PRO A 139 3.31 5.44 -13.32
CA PRO A 139 2.46 6.44 -13.97
C PRO A 139 1.72 7.34 -12.98
N HIS A 140 1.42 6.87 -11.76
CA HIS A 140 0.78 7.70 -10.74
C HIS A 140 1.60 8.93 -10.36
N ARG A 141 2.93 8.84 -10.43
CA ARG A 141 3.82 10.01 -10.24
C ARG A 141 3.58 11.08 -11.29
N ALA A 142 3.33 10.67 -12.53
CA ALA A 142 3.04 11.59 -13.62
C ALA A 142 1.67 12.25 -13.42
N THR A 143 0.64 11.49 -12.99
CA THR A 143 -0.66 12.04 -12.60
C THR A 143 -0.52 13.09 -11.50
N TYR A 144 0.21 12.78 -10.43
CA TYR A 144 0.41 13.71 -9.31
C TYR A 144 1.17 14.96 -9.70
N TYR A 145 2.19 14.82 -10.54
CA TYR A 145 2.92 15.97 -11.06
C TYR A 145 2.02 16.87 -11.92
N ALA A 146 1.13 16.29 -12.73
CA ALA A 146 0.12 17.04 -13.49
C ALA A 146 -0.92 17.71 -12.58
N VAL A 147 -1.39 17.01 -11.54
CA VAL A 147 -2.30 17.58 -10.53
C VAL A 147 -1.67 18.80 -9.87
N LYS A 148 -0.41 18.74 -9.42
CA LYS A 148 0.27 19.90 -8.82
C LYS A 148 0.43 21.09 -9.77
N LYS A 149 0.36 20.86 -11.09
CA LYS A 149 0.37 21.93 -12.10
C LYS A 149 -1.02 22.49 -12.36
N ALA A 150 -2.06 21.68 -12.22
CA ALA A 150 -3.44 22.04 -12.51
C ALA A 150 -4.16 22.66 -11.30
N ALA A 151 -3.92 22.11 -10.11
CA ALA A 151 -4.61 22.44 -8.88
C ALA A 151 -4.16 23.79 -8.31
N PRO A 152 -5.09 24.62 -7.79
CA PRO A 152 -4.73 25.77 -6.96
C PRO A 152 -4.13 25.31 -5.62
N GLU A 153 -3.56 26.25 -4.85
CA GLU A 153 -2.90 25.93 -3.57
C GLU A 153 -3.88 25.39 -2.51
N ASP A 154 -5.15 25.80 -2.56
CA ASP A 154 -6.17 25.49 -1.57
C ASP A 154 -7.04 24.26 -1.94
N ILE A 155 -6.38 23.13 -2.22
CA ILE A 155 -7.02 21.84 -2.53
C ILE A 155 -6.76 20.84 -1.43
N ILE A 156 -7.79 20.07 -1.06
CA ILE A 156 -7.63 18.89 -0.20
C ILE A 156 -7.52 17.64 -1.07
N TYR A 157 -6.60 16.75 -0.71
CA TYR A 157 -6.36 15.48 -1.39
C TYR A 157 -6.77 14.26 -0.54
N PRO A 158 -8.06 13.89 -0.50
CA PRO A 158 -8.49 12.63 0.09
C PRO A 158 -7.91 11.43 -0.66
N THR A 159 -7.40 10.46 0.08
CA THR A 159 -6.90 9.22 -0.49
C THR A 159 -7.29 8.03 0.38
N ASP A 160 -6.91 6.84 -0.05
CA ASP A 160 -7.04 5.59 0.70
C ASP A 160 -5.87 4.65 0.36
N ILE A 161 -6.00 3.36 0.69
CA ILE A 161 -4.90 2.40 0.68
C ILE A 161 -4.61 1.88 -0.75
N GLY A 162 -3.40 2.15 -1.24
CA GLY A 162 -2.83 1.57 -2.46
C GLY A 162 -1.51 2.23 -2.86
N CYS A 163 -0.94 1.88 -4.03
CA CYS A 163 0.32 2.49 -4.50
C CYS A 163 0.29 4.02 -4.54
N TYR A 164 -0.89 4.58 -4.75
CA TYR A 164 -1.16 6.00 -4.78
C TYR A 164 -1.06 6.68 -3.40
N THR A 165 -1.24 5.96 -2.28
CA THR A 165 -0.95 6.48 -0.93
C THR A 165 0.47 7.03 -0.80
N LEU A 166 1.41 6.48 -1.57
CA LEU A 166 2.82 6.89 -1.59
C LEU A 166 3.04 8.30 -2.16
N GLY A 167 1.99 8.93 -2.73
CA GLY A 167 1.96 10.35 -3.08
C GLY A 167 2.00 11.29 -1.87
N LYS A 168 1.86 10.77 -0.64
CA LYS A 168 1.98 11.55 0.61
C LYS A 168 3.37 12.14 0.84
N ALA A 169 4.42 11.43 0.43
CA ALA A 169 5.79 11.85 0.70
C ALA A 169 6.24 12.98 -0.26
N PRO A 170 7.20 13.83 0.16
CA PRO A 170 7.87 14.76 -0.74
C PRO A 170 8.45 14.05 -1.98
N PRO A 171 8.46 14.71 -3.16
CA PRO A 171 8.01 16.08 -3.41
C PRO A 171 6.54 16.21 -3.83
N LEU A 172 5.77 15.13 -3.76
CA LEU A 172 4.42 15.07 -4.32
C LEU A 172 3.41 15.69 -3.35
N GLU A 173 3.31 15.17 -2.14
CA GLU A 173 2.47 15.76 -1.07
C GLU A 173 1.01 15.97 -1.52
N VAL A 174 0.42 14.95 -2.15
CA VAL A 174 -0.97 14.98 -2.68
C VAL A 174 -1.85 13.91 -2.01
N ALA A 175 -1.73 13.79 -0.68
CA ALA A 175 -2.47 12.82 0.11
C ALA A 175 -2.61 13.31 1.57
N ASP A 176 -3.58 14.18 1.81
CA ASP A 176 -3.78 14.85 3.09
C ASP A 176 -4.53 13.97 4.10
N ILE A 177 -5.52 13.22 3.61
CA ILE A 177 -6.41 12.40 4.43
C ILE A 177 -6.35 10.96 3.93
N LEU A 178 -5.93 10.04 4.80
CA LEU A 178 -5.82 8.61 4.54
C LEU A 178 -6.55 7.85 5.64
N LEU A 179 -7.56 7.05 5.28
CA LEU A 179 -8.33 6.26 6.25
C LEU A 179 -8.32 4.75 5.95
N CYS A 180 -9.21 4.27 5.08
CA CYS A 180 -9.32 2.84 4.73
C CYS A 180 -9.62 2.69 3.25
N MET A 181 -9.31 1.52 2.66
CA MET A 181 -9.58 1.24 1.25
C MET A 181 -11.05 1.54 0.88
N GLY A 182 -11.26 2.45 -0.08
CA GLY A 182 -12.58 2.92 -0.50
C GLY A 182 -13.06 4.20 0.17
N SER A 183 -12.34 4.75 1.16
CA SER A 183 -12.78 5.95 1.88
C SER A 183 -12.66 7.25 1.07
N ASN A 184 -11.79 7.30 0.06
CA ASN A 184 -11.39 8.54 -0.61
C ASN A 184 -12.58 9.38 -1.13
N ALA A 185 -13.50 8.76 -1.88
CA ALA A 185 -14.63 9.46 -2.51
C ALA A 185 -15.68 9.88 -1.47
N GLY A 186 -15.93 9.04 -0.46
CA GLY A 186 -16.84 9.37 0.64
C GLY A 186 -16.31 10.55 1.47
N VAL A 187 -15.01 10.57 1.74
CA VAL A 187 -14.34 11.72 2.39
C VAL A 187 -14.47 12.98 1.53
N ALA A 188 -14.27 12.88 0.22
CA ALA A 188 -14.47 14.00 -0.70
C ALA A 188 -15.91 14.54 -0.67
N CYS A 189 -16.92 13.66 -0.64
CA CYS A 189 -18.32 14.07 -0.51
C CYS A 189 -18.58 14.82 0.80
N GLY A 190 -18.05 14.31 1.92
CA GLY A 190 -18.16 14.96 3.23
C GLY A 190 -17.49 16.34 3.25
N LEU A 191 -16.28 16.46 2.71
CA LEU A 191 -15.56 17.72 2.60
C LEU A 191 -16.31 18.74 1.73
N ALA A 192 -16.86 18.31 0.59
CA ALA A 192 -17.66 19.17 -0.28
C ALA A 192 -18.96 19.72 0.38
N LYS A 193 -19.33 19.22 1.56
CA LYS A 193 -20.41 19.79 2.40
C LYS A 193 -19.89 20.55 3.62
N ALA A 194 -18.73 20.17 4.13
CA ALA A 194 -18.17 20.73 5.35
C ALA A 194 -17.31 21.98 5.08
N THR A 195 -16.80 22.15 3.86
CA THR A 195 -15.90 23.25 3.49
C THR A 195 -16.23 23.79 2.10
N ASP A 196 -15.72 24.98 1.78
CA ASP A 196 -15.77 25.57 0.44
C ASP A 196 -14.56 25.18 -0.43
N GLN A 197 -13.61 24.40 0.13
CA GLN A 197 -12.42 23.96 -0.57
C GLN A 197 -12.77 22.88 -1.60
N LYS A 198 -12.19 22.97 -2.79
CA LYS A 198 -12.29 21.92 -3.81
C LYS A 198 -11.43 20.71 -3.38
N THR A 199 -11.86 19.52 -3.79
CA THR A 199 -11.15 18.27 -3.47
C THR A 199 -10.78 17.51 -4.73
N ILE A 200 -9.60 16.89 -4.73
CA ILE A 200 -9.21 15.87 -5.71
C ILE A 200 -8.94 14.58 -4.94
N SER A 201 -9.84 13.61 -5.04
CA SER A 201 -9.66 12.31 -4.38
C SER A 201 -8.89 11.34 -5.26
N PHE A 202 -8.10 10.45 -4.66
CA PHE A 202 -7.34 9.43 -5.39
C PHE A 202 -7.70 8.03 -4.92
N MET A 203 -7.98 7.16 -5.89
CA MET A 203 -8.15 5.71 -5.70
C MET A 203 -7.49 4.92 -6.83
N GLY A 204 -7.23 3.65 -6.60
CA GLY A 204 -6.87 2.70 -7.65
C GLY A 204 -8.11 2.10 -8.32
N ASP A 205 -7.94 1.51 -9.49
CA ASP A 205 -8.95 0.72 -10.19
C ASP A 205 -9.45 -0.49 -9.38
N SER A 206 -8.57 -1.21 -8.67
CA SER A 206 -9.01 -2.29 -7.77
C SER A 206 -9.91 -1.78 -6.63
N THR A 207 -9.52 -0.66 -6.00
CA THR A 207 -10.32 0.04 -4.98
C THR A 207 -11.65 0.53 -5.53
N PHE A 208 -11.64 1.04 -6.76
CA PHE A 208 -12.83 1.51 -7.45
C PHE A 208 -13.90 0.42 -7.50
N PHE A 209 -13.55 -0.77 -7.98
CA PHE A 209 -14.48 -1.90 -8.07
C PHE A 209 -14.82 -2.54 -6.72
N HIS A 210 -13.92 -2.48 -5.74
CA HIS A 210 -14.10 -3.13 -4.45
C HIS A 210 -15.02 -2.34 -3.51
N ALA A 211 -14.84 -1.01 -3.41
CA ALA A 211 -15.48 -0.23 -2.36
C ALA A 211 -15.90 1.20 -2.74
N ALA A 212 -15.47 1.73 -3.90
CA ALA A 212 -15.74 3.14 -4.21
C ALA A 212 -17.09 3.39 -4.88
N LEU A 213 -17.70 2.38 -5.53
CA LEU A 213 -18.96 2.57 -6.28
C LEU A 213 -20.07 3.22 -5.44
N PRO A 214 -20.35 2.79 -4.19
CA PRO A 214 -21.39 3.42 -3.37
C PRO A 214 -21.12 4.90 -3.09
N ALA A 215 -19.86 5.29 -2.87
CA ALA A 215 -19.49 6.68 -2.63
C ALA A 215 -19.63 7.55 -3.90
N ILE A 216 -19.40 6.98 -5.08
CA ILE A 216 -19.63 7.70 -6.35
C ILE A 216 -21.13 7.87 -6.61
N VAL A 217 -21.95 6.86 -6.30
CA VAL A 217 -23.42 7.00 -6.35
C VAL A 217 -23.88 8.15 -5.45
N ASP A 218 -23.33 8.24 -4.24
CA ASP A 218 -23.65 9.32 -3.30
C ASP A 218 -23.20 10.70 -3.83
N ALA A 219 -21.98 10.78 -4.39
CA ALA A 219 -21.45 11.97 -5.05
C ALA A 219 -22.40 12.51 -6.13
N VAL A 220 -22.85 11.62 -7.01
CA VAL A 220 -23.80 11.93 -8.11
C VAL A 220 -25.16 12.33 -7.56
N HIS A 221 -25.75 11.51 -6.67
CA HIS A 221 -27.09 11.75 -6.17
C HIS A 221 -27.25 13.11 -5.49
N HIS A 222 -26.22 13.56 -4.77
CA HIS A 222 -26.24 14.80 -4.00
C HIS A 222 -25.48 15.96 -4.66
N ASN A 223 -25.03 15.79 -5.92
CA ASN A 223 -24.25 16.78 -6.68
C ASN A 223 -23.04 17.33 -5.88
N HIS A 224 -22.28 16.44 -5.22
CA HIS A 224 -21.09 16.86 -4.48
C HIS A 224 -20.05 17.44 -5.45
N ASN A 225 -19.57 18.64 -5.16
CA ASN A 225 -18.62 19.36 -6.01
C ASN A 225 -17.18 18.89 -5.75
N CYS A 226 -16.83 17.72 -6.27
CA CYS A 226 -15.54 17.06 -6.04
C CYS A 226 -14.98 16.43 -7.32
N VAL A 227 -13.66 16.41 -7.45
CA VAL A 227 -12.96 15.62 -8.49
C VAL A 227 -12.61 14.26 -7.91
N ILE A 228 -13.06 13.18 -8.54
CA ILE A 228 -12.76 11.80 -8.16
C ILE A 228 -11.79 11.21 -9.18
N THR A 229 -10.59 10.86 -8.74
CA THR A 229 -9.54 10.33 -9.63
C THR A 229 -9.37 8.83 -9.47
N VAL A 230 -9.56 8.09 -10.56
CA VAL A 230 -9.24 6.67 -10.63
C VAL A 230 -7.92 6.48 -11.37
N LEU A 231 -6.94 5.97 -10.65
CA LEU A 231 -5.60 5.67 -11.14
C LEU A 231 -5.57 4.22 -11.66
N ASP A 232 -6.04 4.02 -12.89
CA ASP A 232 -6.13 2.70 -13.55
C ASP A 232 -4.76 2.24 -14.02
N ASN A 233 -4.16 1.32 -13.25
CA ASN A 233 -2.89 0.67 -13.56
C ASN A 233 -3.04 -0.79 -13.99
N ARG A 234 -4.28 -1.24 -14.20
CA ARG A 234 -4.70 -2.57 -14.64
C ARG A 234 -4.35 -3.71 -13.68
N THR A 235 -4.13 -3.43 -12.40
CA THR A 235 -3.81 -4.47 -11.42
C THR A 235 -3.92 -4.03 -9.96
N THR A 236 -4.09 -4.98 -9.05
CA THR A 236 -3.95 -4.70 -7.61
C THR A 236 -2.47 -4.67 -7.22
N ALA A 237 -1.77 -3.59 -7.58
CA ALA A 237 -0.30 -3.55 -7.59
C ALA A 237 0.36 -3.77 -6.22
N MET A 238 0.01 -2.96 -5.21
CA MET A 238 0.67 -2.94 -3.90
C MET A 238 0.63 -4.29 -3.17
N THR A 239 -0.40 -5.09 -3.42
CA THR A 239 -0.61 -6.38 -2.75
C THR A 239 -0.01 -7.56 -3.52
N GLY A 240 0.60 -7.34 -4.69
CA GLY A 240 1.23 -8.40 -5.47
C GLY A 240 0.52 -8.75 -6.79
N HIS A 241 -0.07 -7.76 -7.46
CA HIS A 241 -0.62 -7.86 -8.81
C HIS A 241 -1.84 -8.80 -8.98
N GLN A 242 -2.75 -8.83 -7.99
CA GLN A 242 -3.97 -9.63 -8.07
C GLN A 242 -4.92 -9.14 -9.18
N PRO A 243 -5.66 -10.05 -9.83
CA PRO A 243 -6.76 -9.67 -10.71
C PRO A 243 -7.86 -8.93 -9.94
N HIS A 244 -8.62 -8.13 -10.68
CA HIS A 244 -9.81 -7.42 -10.21
C HIS A 244 -10.76 -7.23 -11.41
N PRO A 245 -11.98 -6.71 -11.26
CA PRO A 245 -12.91 -6.60 -12.38
C PRO A 245 -12.44 -5.75 -13.58
N GLY A 246 -11.36 -4.98 -13.44
CA GLY A 246 -10.72 -4.25 -14.54
C GLY A 246 -9.74 -5.09 -15.38
N THR A 247 -9.41 -6.31 -14.96
CA THR A 247 -8.52 -7.23 -15.69
C THR A 247 -9.29 -8.17 -16.61
N SER A 248 -8.64 -8.65 -17.67
CA SER A 248 -9.22 -9.60 -18.63
C SER A 248 -9.15 -11.07 -18.16
N PHE A 249 -8.95 -11.30 -16.87
CA PHE A 249 -8.86 -12.62 -16.25
C PHE A 249 -9.42 -12.60 -14.82
N ASP A 250 -9.96 -13.75 -14.38
CA ASP A 250 -10.54 -13.93 -13.04
C ASP A 250 -9.48 -14.36 -12.00
N GLY A 251 -9.91 -14.56 -10.75
CA GLY A 251 -9.04 -15.01 -9.65
C GLY A 251 -8.39 -16.39 -9.84
N MET A 252 -8.87 -17.17 -10.79
CA MET A 252 -8.34 -18.48 -11.17
C MET A 252 -7.46 -18.41 -12.42
N GLY A 253 -7.31 -17.23 -13.02
CA GLY A 253 -6.55 -17.02 -14.26
C GLY A 253 -7.33 -17.35 -15.54
N ASN A 254 -8.63 -17.62 -15.47
CA ASN A 254 -9.44 -17.85 -16.66
C ASN A 254 -9.76 -16.51 -17.35
N PRO A 255 -9.95 -16.49 -18.69
CA PRO A 255 -10.42 -15.30 -19.39
C PRO A 255 -11.71 -14.74 -18.76
N ALA A 256 -11.74 -13.43 -18.53
CA ALA A 256 -12.88 -12.73 -17.97
C ALA A 256 -13.12 -11.40 -18.71
N LYS A 257 -14.33 -10.86 -18.58
CA LYS A 257 -14.66 -9.56 -19.14
C LYS A 257 -14.05 -8.45 -18.27
N ALA A 258 -13.13 -7.69 -18.84
CA ALA A 258 -12.64 -6.45 -18.23
C ALA A 258 -13.73 -5.38 -18.27
N LEU A 259 -14.03 -4.77 -17.12
CA LEU A 259 -14.90 -3.61 -17.02
C LEU A 259 -14.07 -2.33 -17.09
N LEU A 260 -14.52 -1.37 -17.91
CA LEU A 260 -13.88 -0.07 -18.02
C LEU A 260 -14.44 0.86 -16.95
N VAL A 261 -13.55 1.54 -16.22
CA VAL A 261 -13.93 2.50 -15.17
C VAL A 261 -14.85 3.58 -15.76
N GLU A 262 -14.47 4.12 -16.92
CA GLU A 262 -15.21 5.18 -17.63
C GLU A 262 -16.63 4.76 -18.02
N ASP A 263 -16.87 3.48 -18.30
CA ASP A 263 -18.19 2.96 -18.63
C ASP A 263 -19.05 2.79 -17.38
N VAL A 264 -18.45 2.33 -16.29
CA VAL A 264 -19.14 2.15 -15.01
C VAL A 264 -19.57 3.51 -14.46
N VAL A 265 -18.67 4.49 -14.36
CA VAL A 265 -19.03 5.82 -13.82
C VAL A 265 -20.06 6.55 -14.68
N ARG A 266 -20.02 6.36 -16.00
CA ARG A 266 -21.08 6.86 -16.90
C ARG A 266 -22.43 6.21 -16.59
N GLY A 267 -22.43 4.89 -16.36
CA GLY A 267 -23.62 4.15 -15.92
C GLY A 267 -24.15 4.57 -14.55
N LEU A 268 -23.30 5.10 -13.67
CA LEU A 268 -23.68 5.67 -12.37
C LEU A 268 -24.21 7.10 -12.48
N GLY A 269 -24.18 7.73 -13.66
CA GLY A 269 -24.71 9.08 -13.89
C GLY A 269 -23.70 10.21 -13.77
N VAL A 270 -22.39 9.93 -13.79
CA VAL A 270 -21.37 10.99 -13.84
C VAL A 270 -21.42 11.68 -15.21
N GLU A 271 -21.61 13.01 -15.20
CA GLU A 271 -21.74 13.82 -16.43
C GLU A 271 -20.40 14.27 -17.01
N HIS A 272 -19.41 14.55 -16.14
CA HIS A 272 -18.08 14.99 -16.56
C HIS A 272 -17.04 13.90 -16.32
N ILE A 273 -16.54 13.30 -17.40
CA ILE A 273 -15.59 12.19 -17.38
C ILE A 273 -14.41 12.53 -18.30
N GLU A 274 -13.20 12.53 -17.75
CA GLU A 274 -11.95 12.66 -18.49
C GLU A 274 -11.19 11.32 -18.44
N VAL A 275 -10.68 10.84 -19.57
CA VAL A 275 -9.85 9.62 -19.63
C VAL A 275 -8.53 9.99 -20.29
N VAL A 276 -7.44 9.87 -19.53
CA VAL A 276 -6.13 10.41 -19.88
C VAL A 276 -5.03 9.36 -19.71
N ASP A 277 -4.00 9.39 -20.56
CA ASP A 277 -2.75 8.67 -20.26
C ASP A 277 -1.82 9.63 -19.50
N PRO A 278 -1.51 9.37 -18.22
CA PRO A 278 -0.69 10.27 -17.40
C PRO A 278 0.74 10.45 -17.94
N ARG A 279 1.19 9.63 -18.90
CA ARG A 279 2.45 9.86 -19.61
C ARG A 279 2.40 11.08 -20.53
N ASN A 280 1.23 11.60 -20.89
CA ASN A 280 1.06 12.89 -21.55
C ASN A 280 0.76 13.97 -20.50
N LEU A 281 1.82 14.62 -19.99
CA LEU A 281 1.68 15.54 -18.86
C LEU A 281 0.83 16.77 -19.20
N GLU A 282 0.88 17.25 -20.43
CA GLU A 282 0.12 18.42 -20.86
C GLU A 282 -1.39 18.12 -20.88
N GLU A 283 -1.78 17.06 -21.59
CA GLU A 283 -3.18 16.66 -21.69
C GLU A 283 -3.77 16.28 -20.33
N THR A 284 -3.00 15.57 -19.49
CA THR A 284 -3.43 15.22 -18.14
C THR A 284 -3.60 16.47 -17.27
N THR A 285 -2.70 17.47 -17.38
CA THR A 285 -2.82 18.74 -16.65
C THR A 285 -4.10 19.48 -17.07
N GLU A 286 -4.36 19.57 -18.37
CA GLU A 286 -5.55 20.25 -18.88
C GLU A 286 -6.85 19.51 -18.52
N ALA A 287 -6.84 18.18 -18.46
CA ALA A 287 -7.99 17.39 -18.00
C ALA A 287 -8.33 17.69 -16.53
N PHE A 288 -7.33 17.77 -15.65
CA PHE A 288 -7.58 18.16 -14.25
C PHE A 288 -8.12 19.58 -14.11
N LYS A 289 -7.68 20.54 -14.95
CA LYS A 289 -8.27 21.89 -14.97
C LYS A 289 -9.74 21.85 -15.35
N ARG A 290 -10.11 21.16 -16.44
CA ARG A 290 -11.51 20.99 -16.86
C ARG A 290 -12.36 20.31 -15.78
N ALA A 291 -11.82 19.29 -15.13
CA ALA A 291 -12.49 18.57 -14.06
C ALA A 291 -12.71 19.43 -12.80
N LEU A 292 -11.76 20.31 -12.46
CA LEU A 292 -11.88 21.27 -11.36
C LEU A 292 -12.89 22.39 -11.65
N ASP A 293 -12.95 22.85 -12.90
CA ASP A 293 -13.86 23.90 -13.37
C ASP A 293 -15.32 23.42 -13.46
N PHE A 294 -15.54 22.11 -13.58
CA PHE A 294 -16.88 21.52 -13.57
C PHE A 294 -17.58 21.72 -12.21
N ASN A 295 -18.87 22.05 -12.25
CA ASN A 295 -19.70 22.23 -11.07
C ASN A 295 -20.50 20.95 -10.79
N GLY A 296 -20.02 20.15 -9.85
CA GLY A 296 -20.59 18.84 -9.52
C GLY A 296 -19.50 17.77 -9.48
N PRO A 297 -19.88 16.49 -9.38
CA PRO A 297 -18.91 15.41 -9.32
C PRO A 297 -18.32 15.18 -10.71
N SER A 298 -17.00 15.32 -10.82
CA SER A 298 -16.23 14.98 -12.01
C SER A 298 -15.38 13.74 -11.75
N VAL A 299 -15.16 12.92 -12.78
CA VAL A 299 -14.26 11.76 -12.70
C VAL A 299 -13.12 11.91 -13.69
N VAL A 300 -11.89 11.74 -13.21
CA VAL A 300 -10.69 11.62 -14.05
C VAL A 300 -10.15 10.19 -13.96
N VAL A 301 -10.14 9.47 -15.08
CA VAL A 301 -9.54 8.15 -15.19
C VAL A 301 -8.14 8.30 -15.79
N SER A 302 -7.13 8.25 -14.93
CA SER A 302 -5.72 8.29 -15.33
C SER A 302 -5.23 6.88 -15.62
N LYS A 303 -5.22 6.51 -16.90
CA LYS A 303 -5.12 5.14 -17.41
C LYS A 303 -3.76 4.84 -17.99
N SER A 304 -2.96 4.06 -17.27
CA SER A 304 -1.67 3.57 -17.75
C SER A 304 -1.27 2.34 -16.96
N PRO A 305 -0.86 1.22 -17.60
CA PRO A 305 -0.44 0.01 -16.89
C PRO A 305 0.64 0.30 -15.85
N CYS A 306 0.62 -0.46 -14.77
CA CYS A 306 1.73 -0.48 -13.80
C CYS A 306 3.05 -0.72 -14.55
N ILE A 307 4.07 0.08 -14.25
CA ILE A 307 5.38 -0.03 -14.92
C ILE A 307 5.98 -1.43 -14.78
N LEU A 308 5.74 -2.11 -13.65
CA LEU A 308 6.23 -3.48 -13.45
C LEU A 308 5.54 -4.50 -14.36
N LEU A 309 4.27 -4.30 -14.68
CA LEU A 309 3.56 -5.11 -15.67
C LEU A 309 4.10 -4.85 -17.07
N GLU A 310 4.26 -3.57 -17.43
CA GLU A 310 4.80 -3.18 -18.74
C GLU A 310 6.20 -3.79 -18.97
N LEU A 311 7.06 -3.76 -17.96
CA LEU A 311 8.39 -4.37 -18.02
C LEU A 311 8.32 -5.90 -18.14
N ARG A 312 7.41 -6.55 -17.41
CA ARG A 312 7.20 -7.99 -17.54
C ARG A 312 6.78 -8.36 -18.97
N ASP A 313 5.81 -7.64 -19.52
CA ASP A 313 5.31 -7.87 -20.89
C ASP A 313 6.43 -7.66 -21.92
N LYS A 314 7.25 -6.61 -21.76
CA LYS A 314 8.42 -6.36 -22.62
C LYS A 314 9.44 -7.47 -22.54
N ARG A 315 9.77 -7.95 -21.33
CA ARG A 315 10.69 -9.08 -21.13
C ARG A 315 10.18 -10.35 -21.82
N GLU A 316 8.90 -10.67 -21.67
CA GLU A 316 8.28 -11.85 -22.31
C GLU A 316 8.30 -11.77 -23.84
N LYS A 317 8.17 -10.57 -24.41
CA LYS A 317 8.23 -10.33 -25.86
C LYS A 317 9.64 -10.15 -26.41
N GLY A 318 10.66 -10.05 -25.54
CA GLY A 318 12.01 -9.70 -25.96
C GLY A 318 12.12 -8.28 -26.51
N GLU A 319 11.33 -7.35 -25.99
CA GLU A 319 11.37 -5.93 -26.36
C GLU A 319 12.35 -5.15 -25.47
N PRO A 320 13.16 -4.23 -26.03
CA PRO A 320 14.09 -3.45 -25.23
C PRO A 320 13.40 -2.35 -24.41
N VAL A 321 14.09 -1.89 -23.37
CA VAL A 321 13.73 -0.70 -22.60
C VAL A 321 14.67 0.44 -22.94
N SER A 322 14.11 1.62 -23.17
CA SER A 322 14.88 2.85 -23.38
C SER A 322 15.33 3.42 -22.05
N LEU A 323 16.64 3.53 -21.84
CA LEU A 323 17.23 4.23 -20.71
C LEU A 323 17.39 5.73 -21.02
N TYR A 324 17.43 6.54 -19.98
CA TYR A 324 17.50 7.99 -20.07
C TYR A 324 18.66 8.51 -19.23
N CYS A 325 19.31 9.56 -19.70
CA CYS A 325 20.41 10.23 -19.01
C CYS A 325 20.16 11.75 -18.94
N VAL A 326 20.94 12.43 -18.08
CA VAL A 326 20.96 13.90 -18.00
C VAL A 326 22.17 14.40 -18.77
N ASP A 327 21.94 15.18 -19.81
CA ASP A 327 22.95 15.92 -20.55
C ASP A 327 23.49 17.08 -19.70
N GLN A 328 24.72 16.94 -19.22
CA GLN A 328 25.33 17.89 -18.30
C GLN A 328 25.72 19.23 -18.97
N GLU A 329 25.83 19.28 -20.30
CA GLU A 329 26.11 20.53 -21.02
C GLU A 329 24.85 21.41 -21.11
N LEU A 330 23.69 20.77 -21.30
CA LEU A 330 22.39 21.45 -21.36
C LEU A 330 21.82 21.75 -19.97
N CYS A 331 22.12 20.90 -18.98
CA CYS A 331 21.55 20.99 -17.64
C CYS A 331 21.93 22.30 -16.93
N LYS A 332 20.92 23.05 -16.49
CA LYS A 332 21.10 24.29 -15.71
C LYS A 332 21.03 24.09 -14.19
N ARG A 333 21.08 22.84 -13.71
CA ARG A 333 21.01 22.49 -12.28
C ARG A 333 19.81 23.13 -11.53
N CYS A 334 18.67 23.30 -12.22
CA CYS A 334 17.44 23.86 -11.64
C CYS A 334 16.73 22.89 -10.68
N ASN A 335 17.15 21.63 -10.64
CA ASN A 335 16.66 20.56 -9.77
C ASN A 335 15.18 20.18 -9.88
N ILE A 336 14.40 20.75 -10.82
CA ILE A 336 12.96 20.47 -10.98
C ILE A 336 12.67 18.96 -11.15
N CYS A 337 13.51 18.23 -11.89
CA CYS A 337 13.36 16.79 -12.13
C CYS A 337 13.38 15.96 -10.83
N ILE A 338 14.20 16.34 -9.86
CA ILE A 338 14.35 15.62 -8.59
C ILE A 338 13.49 16.25 -7.48
N SER A 339 13.38 17.58 -7.42
CA SER A 339 12.70 18.31 -6.34
C SER A 339 11.20 18.51 -6.53
N LYS A 340 10.67 18.31 -7.75
CA LYS A 340 9.23 18.42 -8.04
C LYS A 340 8.64 17.13 -8.62
N PHE A 341 9.32 16.50 -9.58
CA PHE A 341 8.85 15.21 -10.14
C PHE A 341 9.29 14.02 -9.29
N GLY A 342 10.57 13.95 -8.91
CA GLY A 342 11.07 13.07 -7.85
C GLY A 342 11.07 11.58 -8.18
N CYS A 343 11.41 11.18 -9.41
CA CYS A 343 11.61 9.76 -9.74
C CYS A 343 12.77 9.18 -8.89
N PRO A 344 12.62 8.02 -8.23
CA PRO A 344 13.70 7.43 -7.42
C PRO A 344 14.94 7.01 -8.20
N ALA A 345 14.89 7.00 -9.54
CA ALA A 345 16.07 6.81 -10.36
C ALA A 345 16.98 8.06 -10.40
N PHE A 346 16.51 9.24 -9.99
CA PHE A 346 17.36 10.41 -9.89
C PHE A 346 18.21 10.38 -8.61
N TYR A 347 19.45 10.82 -8.71
CA TYR A 347 20.33 11.05 -7.56
C TYR A 347 21.23 12.26 -7.79
N PHE A 348 21.76 12.81 -6.70
CA PHE A 348 22.83 13.81 -6.75
C PHE A 348 24.19 13.11 -6.73
N ALA A 349 25.06 13.44 -7.67
CA ALA A 349 26.47 13.08 -7.59
C ALA A 349 27.21 13.98 -6.58
N ASP A 350 28.49 13.67 -6.31
CA ASP A 350 29.31 14.40 -5.33
C ASP A 350 29.46 15.89 -5.65
N ASP A 351 29.37 16.28 -6.92
CA ASP A 351 29.43 17.67 -7.39
C ASP A 351 28.06 18.37 -7.42
N GLU A 352 27.05 17.76 -6.77
CA GLU A 352 25.65 18.18 -6.73
C GLU A 352 24.94 18.19 -8.09
N SER A 353 25.54 17.63 -9.14
CA SER A 353 24.84 17.43 -10.42
C SER A 353 23.80 16.30 -10.31
N VAL A 354 22.67 16.47 -11.00
CA VAL A 354 21.61 15.44 -11.04
C VAL A 354 21.92 14.44 -12.15
N HIS A 355 21.83 13.16 -11.80
CA HIS A 355 22.01 12.03 -12.72
C HIS A 355 20.83 11.06 -12.62
N ILE A 356 20.69 10.18 -13.61
CA ILE A 356 19.74 9.07 -13.59
C ILE A 356 20.54 7.78 -13.43
N ASN A 357 20.21 7.00 -12.40
CA ASN A 357 20.78 5.67 -12.20
C ASN A 357 20.21 4.72 -13.24
N GLU A 358 21.07 4.20 -14.11
CA GLU A 358 20.72 3.30 -15.20
C GLU A 358 20.10 1.99 -14.71
N GLU A 359 20.54 1.46 -13.56
CA GLU A 359 20.05 0.20 -12.99
C GLU A 359 18.63 0.32 -12.43
N LEU A 360 18.22 1.54 -12.05
CA LEU A 360 16.89 1.83 -11.53
C LEU A 360 15.92 2.35 -12.61
N CYS A 361 16.43 2.76 -13.76
CA CYS A 361 15.63 3.43 -14.78
C CYS A 361 14.75 2.43 -15.54
N ASN A 362 13.44 2.50 -15.33
CA ASN A 362 12.45 1.65 -16.01
C ASN A 362 11.99 2.18 -17.37
N GLY A 363 12.59 3.27 -17.86
CA GLY A 363 12.39 3.73 -19.24
C GLY A 363 11.01 4.29 -19.63
N CYS A 364 10.25 4.84 -18.67
CA CYS A 364 8.93 5.43 -18.95
C CYS A 364 8.95 6.71 -19.80
N GLY A 365 10.09 7.41 -19.90
CA GLY A 365 10.26 8.64 -20.69
C GLY A 365 9.56 9.91 -20.20
N VAL A 366 8.71 9.84 -19.16
CA VAL A 366 7.95 11.00 -18.66
C VAL A 366 8.85 12.16 -18.23
N CYS A 367 10.02 11.87 -17.66
CA CYS A 367 10.96 12.88 -17.19
C CYS A 367 11.50 13.80 -18.31
N VAL A 368 11.44 13.39 -19.58
CA VAL A 368 11.82 14.24 -20.72
C VAL A 368 10.93 15.48 -20.79
N GLN A 369 9.63 15.31 -20.57
CA GLN A 369 8.63 16.41 -20.56
C GLN A 369 8.74 17.31 -19.33
N VAL A 370 9.43 16.86 -18.28
CA VAL A 370 9.62 17.60 -17.02
C VAL A 370 10.75 18.62 -17.14
N CYS A 371 11.76 18.36 -17.98
CA CYS A 371 12.94 19.22 -18.07
C CYS A 371 12.67 20.45 -18.97
N PRO A 372 12.64 21.68 -18.43
CA PRO A 372 12.39 22.87 -19.26
C PRO A 372 13.56 23.23 -20.20
N PHE A 373 14.73 22.61 -20.01
CA PHE A 373 15.93 22.85 -20.80
C PHE A 373 16.23 21.72 -21.79
N ASN A 374 15.33 20.73 -21.92
CA ASN A 374 15.53 19.54 -22.77
C ASN A 374 16.85 18.79 -22.47
N ALA A 375 17.32 18.86 -21.23
CA ALA A 375 18.56 18.23 -20.79
C ALA A 375 18.39 16.74 -20.44
N ILE A 376 17.19 16.17 -20.53
CA ILE A 376 16.95 14.75 -20.31
C ILE A 376 16.66 14.11 -21.66
N LYS A 377 17.47 13.13 -22.05
CA LYS A 377 17.37 12.48 -23.36
C LYS A 377 17.46 10.96 -23.23
N LYS A 378 16.94 10.27 -24.23
CA LYS A 378 17.14 8.83 -24.39
C LYS A 378 18.64 8.59 -24.62
N ASP A 379 19.20 7.66 -23.85
CA ASP A 379 20.62 7.32 -23.89
C ASP A 379 20.86 6.10 -24.77
N LYS A 380 20.36 4.95 -24.32
CA LYS A 380 20.53 3.65 -24.98
C LYS A 380 19.32 2.76 -24.75
N GLU A 381 19.25 1.67 -25.48
CA GLU A 381 18.29 0.60 -25.27
C GLU A 381 18.97 -0.62 -24.67
N VAL A 382 18.31 -1.27 -23.72
CA VAL A 382 18.80 -2.48 -23.05
C VAL A 382 17.73 -3.57 -23.06
N MET A 383 18.16 -4.82 -23.11
CA MET A 383 17.28 -5.98 -22.96
C MET A 383 17.04 -6.25 -21.47
N LEU A 384 15.80 -6.62 -21.11
CA LEU A 384 15.33 -6.85 -19.73
C LEU A 384 15.55 -8.26 -19.18
#